data_AF-A0A2E4PGP4-F1
#
_entry.id   AF-A0A2E4PGP4-F1
#
_cell.length_a   1.000
_cell.length_b   1.000
_cell.length_c   1.000
_cell.angle_alpha   90.00
_cell.angle_beta   90.00
_cell.angle_gamma   90.00
#
_symmetry.space_group_name_H-M   'P 1'
#
loop_
_entity.id
_entity.type
_entity.pdbx_description
1 polymer ?
#
loop_
_entity_poly.entity_id
_entity_poly.type
_entity_poly.pdbx_seq_one_letter_code
_entity_poly.pdbx_strand_id
1 'polypeptide(L)'
;MQYGEEADAAVYMEMLDLYEGMSLSTFLLWLKHIIELNPLPDSPNDVYVHFLSFIISSILGVKFLFFPVVAAIYGYFYANALSKILVWDKNKKIAISVVFIIILFIIHRSVTSFQTVRTWTGMWVMFNGVLGYAQTKQRKYIVLILAAPLIHFAYFIIALPVIVSLFAKRIPTIFMSVLYFSSFFITLSGSITEKLAGESSLADKKIHSYYRQNQYGEAIDPIMERMKTDNSVWYTRYGKTDAVYYGGHAFALFIILGGFFRSKMTSAEAAVFTAGLLLATFANFASFSYAFYSRTMGNAVIYILAAACMMAIRGGYDYSKLNPRLINLFKWVCILIFVPKIVYFVADFLIRTSIFVLGLPFVGWFADSLNVSIREFIGQFL
;
A
#
# COMPACT_ATOMS: atom_id res chain seq x y z
N MET A 1 2.08 27.51 2.55
CA MET A 1 2.12 26.13 3.09
C MET A 1 3.13 25.98 4.24
N GLN A 2 2.70 26.20 5.49
CA GLN A 2 3.44 25.73 6.67
C GLN A 2 2.98 24.30 6.98
N TYR A 3 3.86 23.33 6.83
CA TYR A 3 3.64 21.98 7.33
C TYR A 3 3.96 21.98 8.82
N GLY A 4 3.18 21.27 9.65
CA GLY A 4 3.60 21.04 11.04
C GLY A 4 4.97 20.37 11.07
N GLU A 5 5.83 20.73 12.02
CA GLU A 5 7.24 20.30 12.09
C GLU A 5 7.42 18.76 12.09
N GLU A 6 6.39 18.00 12.46
CA GLU A 6 6.40 16.51 12.45
C GLU A 6 5.75 15.87 11.20
N ALA A 7 5.23 16.65 10.25
CA ALA A 7 4.58 16.10 9.07
C ALA A 7 5.62 15.53 8.09
N ASP A 8 5.33 14.36 7.50
CA ASP A 8 6.19 13.75 6.46
C ASP A 8 6.59 14.75 5.37
N ALA A 9 5.69 15.69 5.02
CA ALA A 9 5.96 16.73 4.04
C ALA A 9 7.04 17.72 4.47
N ALA A 10 7.11 18.11 5.74
CA ALA A 10 8.14 19.00 6.26
C ALA A 10 9.53 18.35 6.12
N VAL A 11 9.64 17.07 6.50
CA VAL A 11 10.88 16.27 6.37
C VAL A 11 11.36 16.21 4.91
N TYR A 12 10.44 16.07 3.96
CA TYR A 12 10.81 16.11 2.54
C TYR A 12 11.27 17.49 2.09
N MET A 13 10.68 18.58 2.60
CA MET A 13 11.11 19.94 2.25
C MET A 13 12.52 20.24 2.78
N GLU A 14 12.80 19.90 4.05
CA GLU A 14 14.15 20.02 4.63
C GLU A 14 15.17 19.19 3.85
N MET A 15 14.81 17.96 3.48
CA MET A 15 15.67 17.12 2.67
C MET A 15 15.94 17.74 1.29
N LEU A 16 14.97 18.43 0.66
CA LEU A 16 15.19 19.09 -0.63
C LEU A 16 16.21 20.24 -0.54
N ASP A 17 16.37 20.86 0.62
CA ASP A 17 17.39 21.89 0.85
C ASP A 17 18.80 21.30 0.70
N LEU A 18 19.02 20.04 1.10
CA LEU A 18 20.31 19.34 0.92
C LEU A 18 20.68 19.11 -0.55
N TYR A 19 19.70 19.16 -1.45
CA TYR A 19 19.91 18.98 -2.89
C TYR A 19 20.08 20.31 -3.62
N GLU A 20 19.83 21.44 -2.97
CA GLU A 20 19.98 22.74 -3.61
C GLU A 20 21.44 22.96 -4.04
N GLY A 21 21.68 23.18 -5.33
CA GLY A 21 23.03 23.32 -5.88
C GLY A 21 23.88 22.04 -5.86
N MET A 22 23.31 20.86 -5.58
CA MET A 22 24.07 19.60 -5.60
C MET A 22 24.65 19.34 -7.00
N SER A 23 25.94 19.02 -7.06
CA SER A 23 26.63 18.68 -8.30
C SER A 23 26.32 17.25 -8.77
N LEU A 24 26.47 16.99 -10.07
CA LEU A 24 26.29 15.64 -10.64
C LEU A 24 27.26 14.61 -10.04
N SER A 25 28.50 15.01 -9.72
CA SER A 25 29.48 14.11 -9.10
C SER A 25 29.09 13.72 -7.68
N THR A 26 28.60 14.67 -6.87
CA THR A 26 28.06 14.41 -5.53
C THR A 26 26.85 13.48 -5.61
N PHE A 27 25.93 13.75 -6.55
CA PHE A 27 24.77 12.90 -6.81
C PHE A 27 25.18 11.45 -7.14
N LEU A 28 26.11 11.25 -8.08
CA LEU A 28 26.57 9.91 -8.46
C LEU A 28 27.27 9.18 -7.31
N LEU A 29 28.01 9.91 -6.47
CA LEU A 29 28.63 9.34 -5.27
C LEU A 29 27.56 8.84 -4.28
N TRP A 30 26.57 9.66 -3.96
CA TRP A 30 25.47 9.26 -3.05
C TRP A 30 24.68 8.09 -3.62
N LEU A 31 24.36 8.12 -4.91
CA LEU A 31 23.68 7.03 -5.60
C LEU A 31 24.46 5.71 -5.50
N LYS A 32 25.79 5.74 -5.70
CA LYS A 32 26.65 4.56 -5.54
C LYS A 32 26.53 3.99 -4.12
N HIS A 33 26.64 4.83 -3.11
CA HIS A 33 26.53 4.43 -1.70
C HIS A 33 25.16 3.84 -1.35
N ILE A 34 24.09 4.37 -1.93
CA ILE A 34 22.73 3.81 -1.77
C ILE A 34 22.66 2.41 -2.40
N ILE A 35 23.19 2.23 -3.61
CA ILE A 35 23.17 0.93 -4.32
C ILE A 35 24.03 -0.11 -3.59
N GLU A 36 25.15 0.31 -2.99
CA GLU A 36 26.03 -0.53 -2.17
C GLU A 36 25.44 -0.83 -0.77
N LEU A 37 24.21 -0.39 -0.49
CA LEU A 37 23.53 -0.54 0.80
C LEU A 37 24.31 0.06 1.98
N ASN A 38 25.07 1.12 1.72
CA ASN A 38 25.86 1.84 2.70
C ASN A 38 25.74 3.36 2.48
N PRO A 39 24.53 3.94 2.67
CA PRO A 39 24.27 5.34 2.39
C PRO A 39 25.07 6.25 3.32
N LEU A 40 25.56 7.37 2.77
CA LEU A 40 26.25 8.40 3.53
C LEU A 40 25.33 9.07 4.56
N PRO A 41 25.89 9.73 5.60
CA PRO A 41 25.12 10.58 6.50
C PRO A 41 24.26 11.58 5.71
N ASP A 42 23.03 11.81 6.16
CA ASP A 42 22.05 12.74 5.57
C ASP A 42 21.59 12.44 4.13
N SER A 43 22.13 11.39 3.49
CA SER A 43 21.61 10.88 2.22
C SER A 43 20.29 10.12 2.45
N PRO A 44 19.31 10.25 1.53
CA PRO A 44 18.20 9.30 1.44
C PRO A 44 18.72 7.88 1.30
N ASN A 45 17.89 6.92 1.71
CA ASN A 45 18.24 5.50 1.69
C ASN A 45 17.69 4.78 0.45
N ASP A 46 16.92 5.49 -0.38
CA ASP A 46 16.15 4.91 -1.48
C ASP A 46 16.44 5.69 -2.76
N VAL A 47 16.72 4.97 -3.85
CA VAL A 47 17.11 5.54 -5.16
C VAL A 47 16.04 6.50 -5.68
N TYR A 48 14.77 6.15 -5.54
CA TYR A 48 13.65 6.96 -6.03
C TYR A 48 13.61 8.37 -5.45
N VAL A 49 13.72 8.50 -4.12
CA VAL A 49 13.70 9.82 -3.47
C VAL A 49 14.96 10.60 -3.81
N HIS A 50 16.11 9.95 -3.81
CA HIS A 50 17.38 10.58 -4.19
C HIS A 50 17.32 11.17 -5.60
N PHE A 51 16.83 10.38 -6.57
CA PHE A 51 16.71 10.80 -7.96
C PHE A 51 15.71 11.95 -8.16
N LEU A 52 14.52 11.84 -7.56
CA LEU A 52 13.52 12.91 -7.66
C LEU A 52 13.99 14.21 -7.01
N SER A 53 14.65 14.12 -5.85
CA SER A 53 15.14 15.30 -5.12
C SER A 53 16.22 16.04 -5.90
N PHE A 54 17.13 15.30 -6.54
CA PHE A 54 18.15 15.88 -7.41
C PHE A 54 17.55 16.59 -8.62
N ILE A 55 16.61 15.95 -9.33
CA ILE A 55 15.95 16.60 -10.47
C ILE A 55 15.22 17.87 -10.03
N ILE A 56 14.45 17.79 -8.95
CA ILE A 56 13.53 18.86 -8.58
C ILE A 56 14.24 20.04 -7.91
N SER A 57 15.19 19.76 -7.01
CA SER A 57 15.90 20.80 -6.26
C SER A 57 17.16 21.28 -6.99
N SER A 58 17.97 20.37 -7.54
CA SER A 58 19.26 20.73 -8.16
C SER A 58 19.12 21.16 -9.62
N ILE A 59 18.35 20.43 -10.43
CA ILE A 59 18.21 20.71 -11.87
C ILE A 59 17.14 21.77 -12.13
N LEU A 60 15.94 21.57 -11.60
CA LEU A 60 14.82 22.49 -11.83
C LEU A 60 14.87 23.72 -10.92
N GLY A 61 15.38 23.58 -9.69
CA GLY A 61 15.37 24.66 -8.69
C GLY A 61 13.96 25.00 -8.18
N VAL A 62 13.01 24.06 -8.25
CA VAL A 62 11.59 24.31 -7.94
C VAL A 62 11.04 23.27 -6.95
N LYS A 63 11.36 23.43 -5.67
CA LYS A 63 11.05 22.48 -4.59
C LYS A 63 9.55 22.13 -4.49
N PHE A 64 8.65 23.07 -4.75
CA PHE A 64 7.20 22.82 -4.65
C PHE A 64 6.69 21.79 -5.66
N LEU A 65 7.43 21.48 -6.73
CA LEU A 65 7.07 20.45 -7.70
C LEU A 65 7.28 19.01 -7.20
N PHE A 66 7.92 18.81 -6.04
CA PHE A 66 8.20 17.48 -5.50
C PHE A 66 6.93 16.64 -5.33
N PHE A 67 5.95 17.12 -4.57
CA PHE A 67 4.71 16.38 -4.34
C PHE A 67 3.84 16.22 -5.61
N PRO A 68 3.70 17.23 -6.49
CA PRO A 68 3.05 17.04 -7.79
C PRO A 68 3.67 15.92 -8.64
N VAL A 69 5.00 15.84 -8.72
CA VAL A 69 5.70 14.78 -9.47
C VAL A 69 5.48 13.41 -8.82
N VAL A 70 5.60 13.32 -7.49
CA VAL A 70 5.30 12.08 -6.75
C VAL A 70 3.86 11.63 -6.99
N ALA A 71 2.89 12.55 -6.88
CA ALA A 71 1.48 12.27 -7.08
C ALA A 71 1.20 11.82 -8.53
N ALA A 72 1.88 12.39 -9.53
CA ALA A 72 1.76 11.97 -10.92
C ALA A 72 2.25 10.54 -11.15
N ILE A 73 3.43 10.19 -10.60
CA ILE A 73 3.98 8.82 -10.70
C ILE A 73 3.05 7.84 -9.99
N TYR A 74 2.64 8.14 -8.76
CA TYR A 74 1.68 7.34 -8.00
C TYR A 74 0.37 7.15 -8.76
N GLY A 75 -0.20 8.25 -9.24
CA GLY A 75 -1.46 8.31 -9.97
C GLY A 75 -1.43 7.50 -11.26
N TYR A 76 -0.32 7.53 -12.00
CA TYR A 76 -0.13 6.71 -13.20
C TYR A 76 -0.26 5.22 -12.91
N PHE A 77 0.47 4.69 -11.91
CA PHE A 77 0.39 3.28 -11.57
C PHE A 77 -0.96 2.90 -10.95
N TYR A 78 -1.53 3.77 -10.12
CA TYR A 78 -2.88 3.61 -9.57
C TYR A 78 -3.93 3.50 -10.67
N ALA A 79 -4.01 4.47 -11.58
CA ALA A 79 -4.98 4.51 -12.66
C ALA A 79 -4.81 3.33 -13.63
N ASN A 80 -3.57 2.94 -13.94
CA ASN A 80 -3.29 1.78 -14.78
C ASN A 80 -3.71 0.45 -14.12
N ALA A 81 -3.65 0.35 -12.80
CA ALA A 81 -4.18 -0.81 -12.08
C ALA A 81 -5.72 -0.85 -12.14
N LEU A 82 -6.37 0.31 -11.91
CA LEU A 82 -7.82 0.42 -12.00
C LEU A 82 -8.32 0.05 -13.41
N SER A 83 -7.72 0.59 -14.47
CA SER A 83 -8.14 0.36 -15.85
C SER A 83 -8.05 -1.12 -16.27
N LYS A 84 -7.12 -1.88 -15.68
CA LYS A 84 -6.95 -3.32 -15.93
C LYS A 84 -7.90 -4.21 -15.14
N ILE A 85 -8.43 -3.73 -14.02
CA ILE A 85 -9.32 -4.51 -13.13
C ILE A 85 -10.79 -4.18 -13.39
N LEU A 86 -11.09 -2.90 -13.60
CA LEU A 86 -12.44 -2.38 -13.80
C LEU A 86 -12.89 -2.54 -15.25
N VAL A 87 -12.80 -3.77 -15.76
CA VAL A 87 -13.23 -4.15 -17.10
C VAL A 87 -14.50 -4.98 -16.97
N TRP A 88 -15.65 -4.43 -17.37
CA TRP A 88 -16.95 -5.11 -17.30
C TRP A 88 -17.71 -5.03 -18.61
N ASP A 89 -18.63 -5.99 -18.80
CA ASP A 89 -19.60 -5.96 -19.90
C ASP A 89 -20.68 -4.93 -19.59
N LYS A 90 -20.86 -3.94 -20.48
CA LYS A 90 -21.84 -2.85 -20.33
C LYS A 90 -23.28 -3.34 -20.27
N ASN A 91 -23.56 -4.55 -20.77
CA ASN A 91 -24.91 -5.12 -20.80
C ASN A 91 -25.25 -5.91 -19.52
N LYS A 92 -24.27 -6.15 -18.63
CA LYS A 92 -24.47 -6.92 -17.41
C LYS A 92 -24.95 -6.01 -16.28
N LYS A 93 -26.09 -6.36 -15.65
CA LYS A 93 -26.56 -5.69 -14.43
C LYS A 93 -25.55 -5.92 -13.29
N ILE A 94 -25.09 -4.84 -12.67
CA ILE A 94 -24.13 -4.87 -11.56
C ILE A 94 -24.92 -4.92 -10.25
N ALA A 95 -24.76 -6.00 -9.50
CA ALA A 95 -25.36 -6.10 -8.16
C ALA A 95 -24.69 -5.09 -7.20
N ILE A 96 -25.46 -4.55 -6.26
CA ILE A 96 -24.96 -3.55 -5.30
C ILE A 96 -23.74 -4.06 -4.50
N SER A 97 -23.68 -5.36 -4.17
CA SER A 97 -22.50 -5.95 -3.50
C SER A 97 -21.23 -5.82 -4.33
N VAL A 98 -21.33 -5.90 -5.66
CA VAL A 98 -20.20 -5.74 -6.59
C VAL A 98 -19.72 -4.29 -6.57
N VAL A 99 -20.64 -3.32 -6.56
CA VAL A 99 -20.31 -1.90 -6.43
C VAL A 99 -19.52 -1.64 -5.14
N PHE A 100 -19.97 -2.18 -4.02
CA PHE A 100 -19.24 -2.05 -2.76
C PHE A 100 -17.85 -2.68 -2.83
N ILE A 101 -17.69 -3.89 -3.37
CA ILE A 101 -16.36 -4.52 -3.55
C ILE A 101 -15.44 -3.64 -4.40
N ILE A 102 -15.96 -3.04 -5.48
CA ILE A 102 -15.21 -2.09 -6.32
C ILE A 102 -14.78 -0.87 -5.51
N ILE A 103 -15.70 -0.26 -4.74
CA ILE A 103 -15.39 0.88 -3.87
C ILE A 103 -14.28 0.50 -2.89
N LEU A 104 -14.37 -0.66 -2.23
CA LEU A 104 -13.35 -1.12 -1.28
C LEU A 104 -11.97 -1.22 -1.92
N PHE A 105 -11.88 -1.77 -3.14
CA PHE A 105 -10.64 -1.82 -3.89
C PHE A 105 -10.09 -0.42 -4.20
N ILE A 106 -10.95 0.51 -4.64
CA ILE A 106 -10.59 1.89 -4.99
C ILE A 106 -10.07 2.67 -3.77
N ILE A 107 -10.73 2.55 -2.60
CA ILE A 107 -10.46 3.39 -1.42
C ILE A 107 -9.33 2.87 -0.51
N HIS A 108 -8.95 1.59 -0.63
CA HIS A 108 -7.96 0.98 0.27
C HIS A 108 -6.64 1.77 0.28
N ARG A 109 -6.08 2.00 -0.91
CA ARG A 109 -4.87 2.81 -1.16
C ARG A 109 -5.11 3.75 -2.34
N SER A 110 -6.09 4.63 -2.17
CA SER A 110 -6.48 5.63 -3.18
C SER A 110 -5.43 6.72 -3.33
N VAL A 111 -5.73 7.69 -4.20
CA VAL A 111 -4.92 8.90 -4.41
C VAL A 111 -4.57 9.61 -3.11
N THR A 112 -5.40 9.56 -2.06
CA THR A 112 -5.07 10.17 -0.76
C THR A 112 -4.00 9.41 0.02
N SER A 113 -3.32 8.42 -0.57
CA SER A 113 -2.19 7.73 0.08
C SER A 113 -0.84 8.13 -0.51
N PHE A 114 -0.74 9.02 -1.50
CA PHE A 114 0.55 9.37 -2.11
C PHE A 114 1.54 10.01 -1.12
N GLN A 115 1.06 10.60 -0.02
CA GLN A 115 1.89 11.23 1.01
C GLN A 115 2.89 10.27 1.67
N THR A 116 2.62 8.97 1.75
CA THR A 116 3.69 8.00 2.09
C THR A 116 4.44 7.64 0.80
N VAL A 117 5.18 8.62 0.29
CA VAL A 117 5.81 8.71 -1.04
C VAL A 117 6.43 7.40 -1.52
N ARG A 118 7.19 6.75 -0.64
CA ARG A 118 7.97 5.56 -0.97
C ARG A 118 7.14 4.27 -0.95
N THR A 119 6.45 4.01 0.15
CA THR A 119 5.83 2.70 0.40
C THR A 119 4.70 2.40 -0.58
N TRP A 120 3.74 3.31 -0.72
CA TRP A 120 2.56 3.01 -1.53
C TRP A 120 2.82 3.17 -3.04
N THR A 121 3.80 3.98 -3.44
CA THR A 121 4.27 4.00 -4.83
C THR A 121 4.93 2.66 -5.18
N GLY A 122 5.82 2.15 -4.32
CA GLY A 122 6.43 0.82 -4.47
C GLY A 122 5.38 -0.29 -4.57
N MET A 123 4.33 -0.22 -3.74
CA MET A 123 3.19 -1.14 -3.80
C MET A 123 2.53 -1.12 -5.16
N TRP A 124 2.15 0.04 -5.69
CA TRP A 124 1.43 0.14 -6.97
C TRP A 124 2.30 -0.29 -8.15
N VAL A 125 3.61 -0.02 -8.12
CA VAL A 125 4.56 -0.51 -9.13
C VAL A 125 4.64 -2.03 -9.12
N MET A 126 4.83 -2.62 -7.93
CA MET A 126 4.87 -4.08 -7.76
C MET A 126 3.53 -4.72 -8.16
N PHE A 127 2.40 -4.12 -7.77
CA PHE A 127 1.07 -4.57 -8.11
C PHE A 127 0.84 -4.59 -9.63
N ASN A 128 1.22 -3.52 -10.33
CA ASN A 128 1.16 -3.46 -11.79
C ASN A 128 2.04 -4.51 -12.46
N GLY A 129 3.22 -4.77 -11.90
CA GLY A 129 4.09 -5.85 -12.34
C GLY A 129 3.42 -7.22 -12.22
N VAL A 130 2.86 -7.55 -11.05
CA VAL A 130 2.16 -8.84 -10.86
C VAL A 130 0.95 -8.97 -11.75
N LEU A 131 0.05 -7.98 -11.76
CA LEU A 131 -1.17 -8.01 -12.56
C LEU A 131 -0.85 -8.09 -14.06
N GLY A 132 0.09 -7.26 -14.54
CA GLY A 132 0.50 -7.27 -15.93
C GLY A 132 1.13 -8.59 -16.35
N TYR A 133 2.01 -9.17 -15.53
CA TYR A 133 2.58 -10.49 -15.80
C TYR A 133 1.51 -11.60 -15.72
N ALA A 134 0.58 -11.48 -14.77
CA ALA A 134 -0.53 -12.41 -14.61
C ALA A 134 -1.40 -12.46 -15.88
N GLN A 135 -1.67 -11.30 -16.49
CA GLN A 135 -2.49 -11.15 -17.70
C GLN A 135 -1.73 -11.48 -19.00
N THR A 136 -0.47 -11.05 -19.18
CA THR A 136 0.21 -11.10 -20.50
C THR A 136 1.44 -12.00 -20.57
N LYS A 137 2.00 -12.42 -19.42
CA LYS A 137 3.27 -13.18 -19.32
C LYS A 137 4.51 -12.47 -19.89
N GLN A 138 4.44 -11.17 -20.19
CA GLN A 138 5.59 -10.43 -20.72
C GLN A 138 6.63 -10.12 -19.63
N ARG A 139 7.92 -10.37 -19.90
CA ARG A 139 9.02 -10.21 -18.94
C ARG A 139 9.21 -8.79 -18.42
N LYS A 140 8.80 -7.76 -19.17
CA LYS A 140 8.85 -6.35 -18.73
C LYS A 140 8.14 -6.11 -17.40
N TYR A 141 7.12 -6.91 -17.10
CA TYR A 141 6.39 -6.82 -15.84
C TYR A 141 7.16 -7.44 -14.66
N ILE A 142 8.06 -8.38 -14.91
CA ILE A 142 9.00 -8.88 -13.88
C ILE A 142 9.99 -7.77 -13.52
N VAL A 143 10.47 -7.02 -14.52
CA VAL A 143 11.34 -5.86 -14.29
C VAL A 143 10.65 -4.83 -13.39
N LEU A 144 9.34 -4.58 -13.56
CA LEU A 144 8.59 -3.71 -12.66
C LEU A 144 8.54 -4.24 -11.21
N ILE A 145 8.40 -5.56 -11.01
CA ILE A 145 8.44 -6.15 -9.66
C ILE A 145 9.83 -5.94 -9.04
N LEU A 146 10.89 -6.17 -9.81
CA LEU A 146 12.28 -6.00 -9.38
C LEU A 146 12.70 -4.53 -9.21
N ALA A 147 11.93 -3.59 -9.76
CA ALA A 147 12.15 -2.16 -9.58
C ALA A 147 11.56 -1.60 -8.28
N ALA A 148 10.61 -2.31 -7.64
CA ALA A 148 10.00 -1.83 -6.39
C ALA A 148 11.02 -1.59 -5.24
N PRO A 149 12.07 -2.40 -5.04
CA PRO A 149 13.16 -2.12 -4.10
C PRO A 149 13.88 -0.78 -4.33
N LEU A 150 13.96 -0.30 -5.58
CA LEU A 150 14.55 1.01 -5.89
C LEU A 150 13.68 2.17 -5.41
N ILE A 151 12.38 1.92 -5.20
CA ILE A 151 11.42 2.91 -4.70
C ILE A 151 11.43 2.97 -3.18
N HIS A 152 11.51 1.79 -2.56
CA HIS A 152 11.56 1.69 -1.10
C HIS A 152 12.30 0.40 -0.70
N PHE A 153 13.33 0.55 0.14
CA PHE A 153 14.23 -0.53 0.55
C PHE A 153 13.51 -1.78 1.09
N ALA A 154 12.48 -1.63 1.93
CA ALA A 154 11.68 -2.77 2.43
C ALA A 154 11.12 -3.70 1.33
N TYR A 155 10.99 -3.24 0.08
CA TYR A 155 10.57 -4.10 -1.04
C TYR A 155 11.60 -5.15 -1.44
N PHE A 156 12.86 -5.05 -1.02
CA PHE A 156 13.80 -6.18 -1.13
C PHE A 156 13.25 -7.44 -0.47
N ILE A 157 12.58 -7.28 0.67
CA ILE A 157 12.00 -8.39 1.43
C ILE A 157 10.54 -8.62 1.02
N ILE A 158 9.73 -7.55 0.91
CA ILE A 158 8.29 -7.66 0.57
C ILE A 158 8.08 -8.26 -0.83
N ALA A 159 8.99 -8.05 -1.78
CA ALA A 159 8.86 -8.64 -3.12
C ALA A 159 9.14 -10.15 -3.16
N LEU A 160 9.84 -10.73 -2.18
CA LEU A 160 10.15 -12.17 -2.17
C LEU A 160 8.90 -13.06 -2.23
N PRO A 161 7.89 -12.93 -1.35
CA PRO A 161 6.66 -13.72 -1.46
C PRO A 161 5.94 -13.51 -2.80
N VAL A 162 6.02 -12.31 -3.37
CA VAL A 162 5.45 -12.03 -4.69
C VAL A 162 6.20 -12.77 -5.79
N ILE A 163 7.53 -12.76 -5.79
CA ILE A 163 8.35 -13.48 -6.77
C ILE A 163 8.07 -14.98 -6.66
N VAL A 164 8.03 -15.53 -5.45
CA VAL A 164 7.64 -16.94 -5.20
C VAL A 164 6.26 -17.23 -5.80
N SER A 165 5.30 -16.32 -5.65
CA SER A 165 3.95 -16.46 -6.23
C SER A 165 3.95 -16.59 -7.75
N LEU A 166 4.90 -15.97 -8.46
CA LEU A 166 4.98 -16.07 -9.93
C LEU A 166 5.35 -17.48 -10.38
N PHE A 167 6.14 -18.18 -9.57
CA PHE A 167 6.56 -19.57 -9.80
C PHE A 167 5.61 -20.58 -9.14
N ALA A 168 4.67 -20.10 -8.32
CA ALA A 168 3.73 -20.93 -7.56
C ALA A 168 2.68 -21.68 -8.40
N LYS A 169 2.71 -21.61 -9.74
CA LYS A 169 1.84 -22.42 -10.61
C LYS A 169 1.93 -23.94 -10.35
N ARG A 170 3.04 -24.40 -9.76
CA ARG A 170 3.26 -25.80 -9.38
C ARG A 170 2.82 -26.12 -7.94
N ILE A 171 2.46 -25.12 -7.15
CA ILE A 171 2.11 -25.30 -5.75
C ILE A 171 0.60 -25.56 -5.64
N PRO A 172 0.17 -26.67 -5.03
CA PRO A 172 -1.25 -26.95 -4.83
C PRO A 172 -1.93 -25.82 -4.04
N THR A 173 -3.12 -25.40 -4.48
CA THR A 173 -3.94 -24.38 -3.78
C THR A 173 -4.23 -24.75 -2.33
N ILE A 174 -4.33 -26.05 -2.04
CA ILE A 174 -4.48 -26.60 -0.69
C ILE A 174 -3.27 -26.26 0.17
N PHE A 175 -2.05 -26.46 -0.34
CA PHE A 175 -0.82 -26.10 0.39
C PHE A 175 -0.78 -24.61 0.73
N MET A 176 -1.11 -23.75 -0.24
CA MET A 176 -1.16 -22.30 -0.01
C MET A 176 -2.20 -21.91 1.04
N SER A 177 -3.35 -22.60 1.05
CA SER A 177 -4.39 -22.38 2.05
C SER A 177 -3.91 -22.81 3.44
N VAL A 178 -3.30 -24.00 3.57
CA VAL A 178 -2.74 -24.49 4.83
C VAL A 178 -1.67 -23.55 5.36
N LEU A 179 -0.73 -23.14 4.51
CA LEU A 179 0.33 -22.19 4.89
C LEU A 179 -0.25 -20.88 5.42
N TYR A 180 -1.26 -20.33 4.74
CA TYR A 180 -1.97 -19.14 5.18
C TYR A 180 -2.66 -19.34 6.54
N PHE A 181 -3.37 -20.45 6.75
CA PHE A 181 -4.00 -20.76 8.05
C PHE A 181 -2.96 -20.94 9.16
N SER A 182 -1.86 -21.64 8.91
CA SER A 182 -0.78 -21.83 9.88
C SER A 182 -0.14 -20.51 10.30
N SER A 183 -0.12 -19.50 9.42
CA SER A 183 0.47 -18.19 9.74
C SER A 183 -0.23 -17.43 10.86
N PHE A 184 -1.49 -17.73 11.17
CA PHE A 184 -2.19 -17.10 12.30
C PHE A 184 -1.69 -17.60 13.67
N PHE A 185 -1.00 -18.74 13.70
CA PHE A 185 -0.56 -19.40 14.92
C PHE A 185 0.96 -19.39 15.09
N ILE A 186 1.69 -18.93 14.07
CA ILE A 186 3.15 -18.97 14.03
C ILE A 186 3.64 -17.53 13.82
N THR A 187 4.55 -17.07 14.67
CA THR A 187 5.26 -15.79 14.51
C THR A 187 6.76 -16.09 14.51
N LEU A 188 7.52 -15.46 13.61
CA LEU A 188 8.98 -15.57 13.62
C LEU A 188 9.54 -14.78 14.80
N SER A 189 10.59 -15.28 15.45
CA SER A 189 11.23 -14.54 16.53
C SER A 189 12.04 -13.36 15.98
N GLY A 190 11.87 -12.18 16.59
CA GLY A 190 12.64 -10.98 16.23
C GLY A 190 14.16 -11.19 16.32
N SER A 191 14.60 -12.05 17.24
CA SER A 191 16.01 -12.40 17.48
C SER A 191 16.72 -13.02 16.27
N ILE A 192 16.01 -13.73 15.39
CA ILE A 192 16.60 -14.26 14.14
C ILE A 192 16.81 -13.12 13.15
N THR A 193 15.89 -12.15 13.13
CA THR A 193 15.94 -11.00 12.23
C THR A 193 17.05 -10.04 12.63
N GLU A 194 17.22 -9.76 13.92
CA GLU A 194 18.32 -8.93 14.44
C GLU A 194 19.70 -9.53 14.11
N LYS A 195 19.86 -10.84 14.26
CA LYS A 195 21.12 -11.53 13.92
C LYS A 195 21.46 -11.42 12.43
N LEU A 196 20.47 -11.56 11.55
CA LEU A 196 20.67 -11.41 10.10
C LEU A 196 20.88 -9.95 9.67
N ALA A 197 20.35 -8.99 10.45
CA ALA A 197 20.46 -7.56 10.16
C ALA A 197 21.82 -6.97 10.55
N GLY A 198 22.45 -7.48 11.61
CA GLY A 198 23.76 -7.02 12.08
C GLY A 198 24.89 -7.14 11.05
N GLU A 199 24.68 -7.88 9.96
CA GLU A 199 25.63 -8.01 8.85
C GLU A 199 25.61 -6.82 7.86
N SER A 200 24.59 -5.93 7.93
CA SER A 200 24.47 -4.75 7.07
C SER A 200 24.13 -3.50 7.89
N SER A 201 24.97 -2.46 7.81
CA SER A 201 24.78 -1.18 8.52
C SER A 201 23.42 -0.53 8.21
N LEU A 202 22.95 -0.65 6.96
CA LEU A 202 21.65 -0.12 6.55
C LEU A 202 20.49 -0.96 7.09
N ALA A 203 20.58 -2.30 7.04
CA ALA A 203 19.54 -3.17 7.56
C ALA A 203 19.37 -2.99 9.06
N ASP A 204 20.49 -2.92 9.79
CA ASP A 204 20.54 -2.68 11.22
C ASP A 204 19.89 -1.33 11.60
N LYS A 205 20.31 -0.24 10.95
CA LYS A 205 19.71 1.10 11.16
C LYS A 205 18.22 1.11 10.88
N LYS A 206 17.75 0.39 9.85
CA LYS A 206 16.33 0.33 9.50
C LYS A 206 15.51 -0.47 10.50
N ILE A 207 16.03 -1.59 11.01
CA ILE A 207 15.34 -2.38 12.03
C ILE A 207 15.22 -1.61 13.34
N HIS A 208 16.31 -0.98 13.77
CA HIS A 208 16.30 -0.12 14.96
C HIS A 208 15.37 1.09 14.80
N SER A 209 15.20 1.63 13.59
CA SER A 209 14.25 2.75 13.36
C SER A 209 12.78 2.37 13.58
N TYR A 210 12.45 1.08 13.65
CA TYR A 210 11.08 0.63 13.94
C TYR A 210 10.74 0.58 15.43
N TYR A 211 11.75 0.62 16.31
CA TYR A 211 11.56 0.56 17.76
C TYR A 211 12.17 1.80 18.41
N ARG A 212 11.48 2.37 19.41
CA ARG A 212 12.04 3.39 20.31
C ARG A 212 12.26 2.77 21.67
N GLN A 213 13.35 3.08 22.35
CA GLN A 213 13.50 2.67 23.75
C GLN A 213 12.66 3.59 24.64
N ASN A 214 11.90 3.01 25.58
CA ASN A 214 11.21 3.77 26.60
C ASN A 214 12.16 4.20 27.73
N GLN A 215 11.64 4.96 28.70
CA GLN A 215 12.39 5.40 29.89
C GLN A 215 12.96 4.25 30.75
N TYR A 216 12.53 3.00 30.51
CA TYR A 216 13.00 1.79 31.17
C TYR A 216 13.93 0.93 30.29
N GLY A 217 14.29 1.40 29.09
CA GLY A 217 15.17 0.70 28.15
C GLY A 217 14.48 -0.38 27.29
N GLU A 218 13.15 -0.51 27.36
CA GLU A 218 12.39 -1.49 26.58
C GLU A 218 12.07 -0.96 25.17
N ALA A 219 12.18 -1.81 24.16
CA ALA A 219 11.81 -1.50 22.79
C ALA A 219 10.27 -1.39 22.64
N ILE A 220 9.78 -0.18 22.37
CA ILE A 220 8.38 0.15 22.08
C ILE A 220 8.22 0.42 20.58
N ASP A 221 7.14 -0.12 19.98
CA ASP A 221 6.68 0.31 18.65
C ASP A 221 5.84 1.61 18.78
N PRO A 222 6.31 2.75 18.24
CA PRO A 222 5.66 4.04 18.40
C PRO A 222 4.31 4.15 17.68
N ILE A 223 3.97 3.22 16.79
CA ILE A 223 2.64 3.15 16.18
C ILE A 223 1.67 2.50 17.15
N MET A 224 2.10 1.42 17.82
CA MET A 224 1.28 0.71 18.79
C MET A 224 0.99 1.56 20.04
N GLU A 225 1.96 2.38 20.47
CA GLU A 225 1.76 3.35 21.55
C GLU A 225 0.72 4.41 21.18
N ARG A 226 0.85 5.01 19.97
CA ARG A 226 -0.16 5.96 19.47
C ARG A 226 -1.55 5.35 19.37
N MET A 227 -1.67 4.09 18.96
CA MET A 227 -2.97 3.41 18.92
C MET A 227 -3.61 3.19 20.30
N LYS A 228 -2.79 3.11 21.37
CA LYS A 228 -3.30 2.94 22.75
C LYS A 228 -3.76 4.25 23.37
N THR A 229 -3.15 5.37 23.00
CA THR A 229 -3.43 6.70 23.56
C THR A 229 -4.41 7.53 22.72
N ASP A 230 -4.75 7.07 21.52
CA ASP A 230 -5.63 7.81 20.60
C ASP A 230 -7.11 7.76 21.05
N ASN A 231 -7.63 8.91 21.47
CA ASN A 231 -9.05 9.16 21.77
C ASN A 231 -9.87 9.50 20.52
N SER A 232 -9.41 9.10 19.33
CA SER A 232 -10.12 9.37 18.09
C SER A 232 -11.47 8.65 18.00
N VAL A 233 -12.38 9.25 17.23
CA VAL A 233 -13.68 8.67 16.85
C VAL A 233 -13.49 7.29 16.19
N TRP A 234 -14.45 6.38 16.39
CA TRP A 234 -14.34 4.96 16.04
C TRP A 234 -13.87 4.70 14.60
N TYR A 235 -14.34 5.47 13.62
CA TYR A 235 -13.96 5.28 12.22
C TYR A 235 -12.52 5.69 11.96
N THR A 236 -11.97 6.66 12.70
CA THR A 236 -10.55 7.03 12.62
C THR A 236 -9.68 5.94 13.24
N ARG A 237 -10.10 5.45 14.41
CA ARG A 237 -9.40 4.37 15.13
C ARG A 237 -9.33 3.08 14.32
N TYR A 238 -10.46 2.61 13.80
CA TYR A 238 -10.55 1.30 13.14
C TYR A 238 -10.42 1.37 11.61
N GLY A 239 -10.77 2.49 10.99
CA GLY A 239 -10.87 2.61 9.53
C GLY A 239 -9.52 2.71 8.82
N LYS A 240 -8.45 3.16 9.50
CA LYS A 240 -7.13 3.31 8.88
C LYS A 240 -6.41 1.98 8.69
N THR A 241 -6.54 1.04 9.63
CA THR A 241 -5.76 -0.21 9.71
C THR A 241 -6.64 -1.44 9.95
N ASP A 242 -7.36 -1.50 11.05
CA ASP A 242 -7.96 -2.75 11.55
C ASP A 242 -9.05 -3.27 10.63
N ALA A 243 -10.00 -2.41 10.24
CA ALA A 243 -11.06 -2.73 9.30
C ALA A 243 -10.51 -3.23 7.95
N VAL A 244 -9.36 -2.69 7.54
CA VAL A 244 -8.69 -3.06 6.31
C VAL A 244 -8.06 -4.46 6.41
N TYR A 245 -7.36 -4.75 7.50
CA TYR A 245 -6.68 -6.04 7.70
C TYR A 245 -7.69 -7.16 7.93
N TYR A 246 -8.64 -6.96 8.84
CA TYR A 246 -9.70 -7.94 9.08
C TYR A 246 -10.57 -8.13 7.85
N GLY A 247 -10.88 -7.06 7.13
CA GLY A 247 -11.66 -7.14 5.89
C GLY A 247 -10.93 -7.90 4.79
N GLY A 248 -9.62 -7.70 4.63
CA GLY A 248 -8.79 -8.47 3.71
C GLY A 248 -8.75 -9.96 4.06
N HIS A 249 -8.55 -10.28 5.35
CA HIS A 249 -8.62 -11.67 5.83
C HIS A 249 -9.99 -12.29 5.61
N ALA A 250 -11.08 -11.55 5.85
CA ALA A 250 -12.44 -12.02 5.61
C ALA A 250 -12.66 -12.39 4.15
N PHE A 251 -12.22 -11.55 3.19
CA PHE A 251 -12.27 -11.89 1.76
C PHE A 251 -11.41 -13.10 1.42
N ALA A 252 -10.19 -13.19 1.95
CA ALA A 252 -9.31 -14.34 1.72
C ALA A 252 -9.96 -15.64 2.21
N LEU A 253 -10.49 -15.65 3.43
CA LEU A 253 -11.19 -16.79 4.02
C LEU A 253 -12.44 -17.15 3.22
N PHE A 254 -13.25 -16.16 2.84
CA PHE A 254 -14.43 -16.39 2.01
C PHE A 254 -14.07 -17.03 0.66
N ILE A 255 -13.01 -16.57 0.00
CA ILE A 255 -12.54 -17.13 -1.27
C ILE A 255 -12.01 -18.56 -1.10
N ILE A 256 -11.26 -18.84 -0.03
CA ILE A 256 -10.69 -20.17 0.26
C ILE A 256 -11.80 -21.16 0.66
N LEU A 257 -12.54 -20.86 1.74
CA LEU A 257 -13.57 -21.73 2.29
C LEU A 257 -14.76 -21.89 1.33
N GLY A 258 -15.02 -20.87 0.50
CA GLY A 258 -16.00 -20.93 -0.57
C GLY A 258 -15.63 -21.85 -1.74
N GLY A 259 -14.41 -22.41 -1.76
CA GLY A 259 -13.90 -23.26 -2.84
C GLY A 259 -13.57 -22.51 -4.14
N PHE A 260 -13.63 -21.18 -4.12
CA PHE A 260 -13.42 -20.33 -5.28
C PHE A 260 -11.97 -20.36 -5.75
N PHE A 261 -11.02 -20.34 -4.82
CA PHE A 261 -9.59 -20.38 -5.14
C PHE A 261 -9.22 -21.66 -5.91
N ARG A 262 -9.81 -22.80 -5.55
CA ARG A 262 -9.49 -24.10 -6.15
C ARG A 262 -10.05 -24.27 -7.56
N SER A 263 -11.21 -23.69 -7.87
CA SER A 263 -11.99 -24.13 -9.04
C SER A 263 -12.65 -23.05 -9.87
N LYS A 264 -12.64 -21.78 -9.42
CA LYS A 264 -13.42 -20.70 -10.06
C LYS A 264 -12.61 -19.51 -10.51
N MET A 265 -11.35 -19.41 -10.08
CA MET A 265 -10.47 -18.31 -10.47
C MET A 265 -9.87 -18.53 -11.87
N THR A 266 -9.82 -17.46 -12.67
CA THR A 266 -8.99 -17.43 -13.87
C THR A 266 -7.51 -17.48 -13.49
N SER A 267 -6.61 -17.74 -14.45
CA SER A 267 -5.17 -17.76 -14.17
C SER A 267 -4.65 -16.40 -13.66
N ALA A 268 -5.26 -15.28 -14.07
CA ALA A 268 -4.88 -13.96 -13.60
C ALA A 268 -5.39 -13.71 -12.17
N GLU A 269 -6.66 -14.03 -11.89
CA GLU A 269 -7.26 -13.94 -10.55
C GLU A 269 -6.50 -14.79 -9.54
N ALA A 270 -6.19 -16.04 -9.89
CA ALA A 270 -5.46 -16.95 -9.03
C ALA A 270 -4.03 -16.46 -8.75
N ALA A 271 -3.33 -15.92 -9.76
CA ALA A 271 -1.97 -15.39 -9.56
C ALA A 271 -1.96 -14.17 -8.64
N VAL A 272 -2.87 -13.21 -8.84
CA VAL A 272 -3.01 -12.02 -7.99
C VAL A 272 -3.41 -12.44 -6.56
N PHE A 273 -4.37 -13.35 -6.42
CA PHE A 273 -4.79 -13.84 -5.11
C PHE A 273 -3.67 -14.58 -4.38
N THR A 274 -2.90 -15.41 -5.10
CA THR A 274 -1.77 -16.16 -4.53
C THR A 274 -0.67 -15.21 -4.03
N ALA A 275 -0.37 -14.15 -4.78
CA ALA A 275 0.54 -13.10 -4.33
C ALA A 275 0.04 -12.43 -3.04
N GLY A 276 -1.26 -12.10 -2.99
CA GLY A 276 -1.91 -11.55 -1.81
C GLY A 276 -1.86 -12.48 -0.60
N LEU A 277 -2.13 -13.77 -0.78
CA LEU A 277 -2.05 -14.76 0.29
C LEU A 277 -0.63 -14.90 0.84
N LEU A 278 0.38 -15.03 -0.03
CA LEU A 278 1.76 -15.13 0.42
C LEU A 278 2.23 -13.86 1.14
N LEU A 279 1.82 -12.67 0.69
CA LEU A 279 2.07 -11.42 1.39
C LEU A 279 1.38 -11.38 2.76
N ALA A 280 0.14 -11.85 2.88
CA ALA A 280 -0.58 -11.90 4.14
C ALA A 280 0.07 -12.89 5.12
N THR A 281 0.41 -14.09 4.64
CA THR A 281 1.17 -15.11 5.41
C THR A 281 2.49 -14.52 5.90
N PHE A 282 3.23 -13.86 5.00
CA PHE A 282 4.51 -13.27 5.34
C PHE A 282 4.37 -12.11 6.35
N ALA A 283 3.34 -11.28 6.21
CA ALA A 283 3.02 -10.26 7.19
C ALA A 283 2.76 -10.90 8.57
N ASN A 284 1.91 -11.91 8.66
CA ASN A 284 1.60 -12.59 9.92
C ASN A 284 2.85 -13.18 10.59
N PHE A 285 3.73 -13.83 9.82
CA PHE A 285 5.03 -14.30 10.32
C PHE A 285 5.93 -13.18 10.83
N ALA A 286 5.85 -12.00 10.20
CA ALA A 286 6.63 -10.81 10.56
C ALA A 286 5.89 -9.86 11.54
N SER A 287 4.89 -10.36 12.26
CA SER A 287 4.11 -9.57 13.22
C SER A 287 4.90 -9.07 14.44
N PHE A 288 6.14 -9.53 14.63
CA PHE A 288 7.07 -9.00 15.63
C PHE A 288 7.38 -7.50 15.42
N SER A 289 7.28 -6.99 14.19
CA SER A 289 7.41 -5.56 13.86
C SER A 289 6.09 -5.04 13.28
N TYR A 290 5.35 -4.23 14.05
CA TYR A 290 4.04 -3.75 13.61
C TYR A 290 4.16 -2.82 12.39
N ALA A 291 5.19 -1.98 12.32
CA ALA A 291 5.46 -1.15 11.15
C ALA A 291 5.69 -1.97 9.85
N PHE A 292 6.42 -3.09 9.94
CA PHE A 292 6.63 -3.97 8.79
C PHE A 292 5.38 -4.78 8.45
N TYR A 293 4.73 -5.36 9.48
CA TYR A 293 3.45 -6.06 9.38
C TYR A 293 2.40 -5.22 8.68
N SER A 294 2.15 -4.01 9.17
CA SER A 294 1.09 -3.11 8.71
C SER A 294 1.25 -2.71 7.23
N ARG A 295 2.50 -2.49 6.80
CA ARG A 295 2.83 -2.19 5.39
C ARG A 295 2.68 -3.41 4.49
N THR A 296 3.20 -4.55 4.92
CA THR A 296 3.13 -5.81 4.17
C THR A 296 1.70 -6.32 4.05
N MET A 297 0.92 -6.28 5.15
CA MET A 297 -0.50 -6.60 5.15
C MET A 297 -1.29 -5.61 4.28
N GLY A 298 -0.96 -4.31 4.35
CA GLY A 298 -1.53 -3.31 3.46
C GLY A 298 -1.32 -3.63 1.97
N ASN A 299 -0.15 -4.17 1.60
CA ASN A 299 0.09 -4.71 0.27
C ASN A 299 -0.79 -5.95 0.03
N ALA A 300 -0.78 -6.95 0.92
CA ALA A 300 -1.58 -8.17 0.77
C ALA A 300 -3.06 -7.90 0.48
N VAL A 301 -3.67 -6.96 1.21
CA VAL A 301 -5.08 -6.59 1.07
C VAL A 301 -5.37 -6.00 -0.33
N ILE A 302 -4.44 -5.26 -0.97
CA ILE A 302 -4.70 -4.75 -2.32
C ILE A 302 -4.81 -5.89 -3.35
N TYR A 303 -3.99 -6.93 -3.21
CA TYR A 303 -4.03 -8.12 -4.06
C TYR A 303 -5.31 -8.93 -3.82
N ILE A 304 -5.68 -9.13 -2.56
CA ILE A 304 -6.90 -9.88 -2.20
C ILE A 304 -8.15 -9.15 -2.73
N LEU A 305 -8.26 -7.83 -2.51
CA LEU A 305 -9.38 -7.04 -3.00
C LEU A 305 -9.42 -6.97 -4.52
N ALA A 306 -8.26 -6.89 -5.20
CA ALA A 306 -8.20 -6.95 -6.66
C ALA A 306 -8.73 -8.28 -7.21
N ALA A 307 -8.32 -9.41 -6.62
CA ALA A 307 -8.82 -10.72 -7.00
C ALA A 307 -10.34 -10.84 -6.75
N ALA A 308 -10.81 -10.38 -5.59
CA ALA A 308 -12.23 -10.35 -5.26
C ALA A 308 -13.04 -9.47 -6.23
N CYS A 309 -12.50 -8.30 -6.61
CA CYS A 309 -13.10 -7.37 -7.56
C CYS A 309 -13.20 -7.97 -8.97
N MET A 310 -12.11 -8.54 -9.50
CA MET A 310 -12.11 -9.22 -10.80
C MET A 310 -13.14 -10.36 -10.84
N MET A 311 -13.17 -11.18 -9.78
CA MET A 311 -14.18 -12.23 -9.63
C MET A 311 -15.60 -11.68 -9.58
N ALA A 312 -15.85 -10.62 -8.79
CA ALA A 312 -17.16 -10.01 -8.63
C ALA A 312 -17.69 -9.47 -9.97
N ILE A 313 -16.86 -8.72 -10.69
CA ILE A 313 -17.18 -8.15 -12.00
C ILE A 313 -17.52 -9.26 -13.01
N ARG A 314 -16.66 -10.29 -13.10
CA ARG A 314 -16.87 -11.44 -13.99
C ARG A 314 -18.10 -12.27 -13.60
N GLY A 315 -18.56 -12.23 -12.35
CA GLY A 315 -19.63 -13.10 -11.83
C GLY A 315 -19.11 -14.46 -11.34
N GLY A 316 -17.83 -14.55 -10.98
CA GLY A 316 -17.20 -15.79 -10.50
C GLY A 316 -17.87 -16.36 -9.23
N TYR A 317 -18.57 -15.52 -8.46
CA TYR A 317 -19.33 -15.94 -7.28
C TYR A 317 -20.66 -16.63 -7.61
N ASP A 318 -21.21 -16.42 -8.80
CA ASP A 318 -22.54 -16.94 -9.19
C ASP A 318 -22.48 -18.43 -9.59
N TYR A 319 -21.29 -18.93 -9.92
CA TYR A 319 -21.08 -20.30 -10.41
C TYR A 319 -20.66 -21.30 -9.32
N SER A 320 -20.95 -21.03 -8.06
CA SER A 320 -20.59 -21.92 -6.94
C SER A 320 -21.61 -23.04 -6.71
N LYS A 321 -21.14 -24.16 -6.17
CA LYS A 321 -22.03 -25.23 -5.65
C LYS A 321 -22.66 -24.87 -4.30
N LEU A 322 -22.18 -23.82 -3.65
CA LEU A 322 -22.70 -23.36 -2.37
C LEU A 322 -24.04 -22.64 -2.53
N ASN A 323 -24.82 -22.59 -1.45
CA ASN A 323 -26.09 -21.89 -1.42
C ASN A 323 -25.91 -20.40 -1.76
N PRO A 324 -26.60 -19.86 -2.79
CA PRO A 324 -26.49 -18.46 -3.19
C PRO A 324 -26.79 -17.46 -2.06
N ARG A 325 -27.71 -17.79 -1.14
CA ARG A 325 -28.01 -16.95 0.03
C ARG A 325 -26.81 -16.87 0.97
N LEU A 326 -26.12 -17.98 1.18
CA LEU A 326 -24.93 -18.06 2.02
C LEU A 326 -23.75 -17.29 1.41
N ILE A 327 -23.55 -17.41 0.09
CA ILE A 327 -22.56 -16.62 -0.65
C ILE A 327 -22.85 -15.12 -0.50
N ASN A 328 -24.12 -14.73 -0.65
CA ASN A 328 -24.51 -13.33 -0.52
C ASN A 328 -24.30 -12.81 0.91
N LEU A 329 -24.65 -13.62 1.92
CA LEU A 329 -24.40 -13.30 3.33
C LEU A 329 -22.91 -13.07 3.57
N PHE A 330 -22.03 -13.98 3.14
CA PHE A 330 -20.60 -13.84 3.35
C PHE A 330 -19.99 -12.64 2.61
N LYS A 331 -20.45 -12.34 1.38
CA LYS A 331 -20.05 -11.10 0.69
C LYS A 331 -20.38 -9.86 1.52
N TRP A 332 -21.59 -9.80 2.07
CA TRP A 332 -22.02 -8.67 2.90
C TRP A 332 -21.27 -8.60 4.23
N VAL A 333 -21.00 -9.73 4.89
CA VAL A 333 -20.15 -9.76 6.08
C VAL A 333 -18.76 -9.18 5.76
N CYS A 334 -18.14 -9.59 4.65
CA CYS A 334 -16.86 -9.04 4.22
C CYS A 334 -16.94 -7.52 3.99
N ILE A 335 -18.00 -7.03 3.33
CA ILE A 335 -18.21 -5.60 3.08
C ILE A 335 -18.42 -4.82 4.39
N LEU A 336 -19.21 -5.35 5.33
CA LEU A 336 -19.55 -4.69 6.58
C LEU A 336 -18.33 -4.48 7.48
N ILE A 337 -17.35 -5.39 7.45
CA ILE A 337 -16.08 -5.22 8.19
C ILE A 337 -15.33 -3.95 7.73
N PHE A 338 -15.49 -3.53 6.46
CA PHE A 338 -14.87 -2.31 5.94
C PHE A 338 -15.67 -1.03 6.19
N VAL A 339 -16.84 -1.07 6.83
CA VAL A 339 -17.62 0.15 7.11
C VAL A 339 -16.80 1.25 7.80
N PRO A 340 -15.97 0.97 8.83
CA PRO A 340 -15.08 2.00 9.40
C PRO A 340 -14.15 2.62 8.37
N LYS A 341 -13.60 1.84 7.43
CA LYS A 341 -12.72 2.34 6.37
C LYS A 341 -13.46 3.24 5.38
N ILE A 342 -14.69 2.89 5.02
CA ILE A 342 -15.52 3.72 4.11
C ILE A 342 -15.80 5.07 4.78
N VAL A 343 -16.25 5.08 6.02
CA VAL A 343 -16.55 6.32 6.77
C VAL A 343 -15.27 7.14 6.96
N TYR A 344 -14.16 6.50 7.32
CA TYR A 344 -12.86 7.15 7.41
C TYR A 344 -12.46 7.82 6.09
N PHE A 345 -12.57 7.11 4.97
CA PHE A 345 -12.20 7.66 3.67
C PHE A 345 -13.06 8.86 3.29
N VAL A 346 -14.37 8.81 3.51
CA VAL A 346 -15.27 9.94 3.25
C VAL A 346 -14.90 11.13 4.13
N ALA A 347 -14.70 10.92 5.43
CA ALA A 347 -14.31 11.98 6.35
C ALA A 347 -12.96 12.60 5.97
N ASP A 348 -11.94 11.77 5.69
CA ASP A 348 -10.61 12.21 5.28
C ASP A 348 -10.65 12.97 3.95
N PHE A 349 -11.44 12.49 2.98
CA PHE A 349 -11.64 13.17 1.70
C PHE A 349 -12.27 14.55 1.88
N LEU A 350 -13.34 14.67 2.69
CA LEU A 350 -13.99 15.95 2.96
C LEU A 350 -13.07 16.95 3.67
N ILE A 351 -12.23 16.46 4.59
CA ILE A 351 -11.31 17.30 5.39
C ILE A 351 -10.10 17.74 4.57
N ARG A 352 -9.52 16.86 3.76
CA ARG A 352 -8.20 17.11 3.11
C ARG A 352 -8.30 17.55 1.67
N THR A 353 -9.45 17.39 1.02
CA THR A 353 -9.61 17.74 -0.39
C THR A 353 -10.14 19.15 -0.51
N SER A 354 -9.46 19.99 -1.30
CA SER A 354 -9.94 21.33 -1.62
C SER A 354 -11.22 21.26 -2.47
N ILE A 355 -12.17 22.17 -2.22
CA ILE A 355 -13.38 22.30 -3.04
C ILE A 355 -13.05 22.61 -4.51
N PHE A 356 -11.87 23.17 -4.77
CA PHE A 356 -11.42 23.55 -6.10
C PHE A 356 -10.78 22.40 -6.91
N VAL A 357 -10.68 21.19 -6.36
CA VAL A 357 -9.94 20.06 -6.96
C VAL A 357 -10.38 19.71 -8.39
N LEU A 358 -11.66 19.92 -8.74
CA LEU A 358 -12.19 19.56 -10.07
C LEU A 358 -12.05 20.67 -11.13
N GLY A 359 -12.03 21.94 -10.71
CA GLY A 359 -12.09 23.07 -11.64
C GLY A 359 -10.82 23.93 -11.64
N LEU A 360 -10.20 24.11 -10.47
CA LEU A 360 -9.05 24.99 -10.26
C LEU A 360 -8.08 24.36 -9.23
N PRO A 361 -7.53 23.16 -9.49
CA PRO A 361 -6.74 22.42 -8.49
C PRO A 361 -5.46 23.14 -8.05
N PHE A 362 -5.00 24.14 -8.81
CA PHE A 362 -3.80 24.93 -8.53
C PHE A 362 -4.12 26.24 -7.79
N VAL A 363 -5.39 26.55 -7.52
CA VAL A 363 -5.75 27.86 -6.95
C VAL A 363 -5.12 28.09 -5.57
N GLY A 364 -5.01 27.03 -4.78
CA GLY A 364 -4.36 27.07 -3.47
C GLY A 364 -2.85 27.33 -3.52
N TRP A 365 -2.23 27.35 -4.70
CA TRP A 365 -0.82 27.72 -4.86
C TRP A 365 -0.61 29.23 -4.95
N PHE A 366 -1.65 29.99 -5.33
CA PHE A 366 -1.56 31.44 -5.46
C PHE A 366 -1.85 32.16 -4.14
N ALA A 367 -2.74 31.61 -3.32
CA ALA A 367 -3.06 32.16 -2.01
C ALA A 367 -3.48 31.05 -1.03
N ASP A 368 -2.86 31.03 0.15
CA ASP A 368 -3.18 30.06 1.21
C ASP A 368 -4.66 30.17 1.66
N SER A 369 -5.28 31.36 1.55
CA SER A 369 -6.70 31.58 1.83
C SER A 369 -7.67 30.86 0.89
N LEU A 370 -7.18 30.41 -0.27
CA LEU A 370 -7.96 29.65 -1.26
C LEU A 370 -7.83 28.14 -1.06
N ASN A 371 -7.05 27.68 -0.09
CA ASN A 371 -6.94 26.27 0.27
C ASN A 371 -8.09 25.85 1.21
N VAL A 372 -9.32 26.07 0.78
CA VAL A 372 -10.54 25.72 1.53
C VAL A 372 -10.92 24.27 1.25
N SER A 373 -11.03 23.46 2.31
CA SER A 373 -11.49 22.08 2.23
C SER A 373 -12.99 22.00 1.91
N ILE A 374 -13.44 20.86 1.38
CA ILE A 374 -14.88 20.62 1.14
C ILE A 374 -15.67 20.75 2.45
N ARG A 375 -15.13 20.26 3.57
CA ARG A 375 -15.76 20.37 4.89
C ARG A 375 -15.93 21.83 5.33
N GLU A 376 -14.88 22.64 5.23
CA GLU A 376 -14.94 24.06 5.60
C GLU A 376 -15.95 24.81 4.74
N PHE A 377 -15.97 24.53 3.43
CA PHE A 377 -16.95 25.12 2.52
C PHE A 377 -18.38 24.76 2.92
N ILE A 378 -18.69 23.48 3.18
CA ILE A 378 -20.02 23.06 3.65
C ILE A 378 -20.37 23.76 4.97
N GLY A 379 -19.39 23.89 5.89
CA GLY A 379 -19.57 24.55 7.17
C GLY A 379 -19.87 26.06 7.09
N GLN A 380 -19.71 26.69 5.94
CA GLN A 380 -20.14 28.09 5.73
C GLN A 380 -21.64 28.22 5.46
N PHE A 381 -22.33 27.12 5.14
CA PHE A 381 -23.77 27.10 4.81
C PHE A 381 -24.64 26.41 5.86
N LEU A 382 -24.04 25.78 6.87
CA LEU A 382 -24.70 25.16 8.02
C LEU A 382 -24.50 26.06 9.25
#